data_AF-A0A0E3UHX8-F1
#
_entry.id   AF-A0A0E3UHX8-F1
#
_cell.length_a   1.000
_cell.length_b   1.000
_cell.length_c   1.000
_cell.angle_alpha   90.00
_cell.angle_beta   90.00
_cell.angle_gamma   90.00
#
_symmetry.space_group_name_H-M   'P 1'
#
loop_
_entity.id
_entity.type
_entity.pdbx_description
1 polymer ?
#
loop_
_entity_poly.entity_id
_entity_poly.type
_entity_poly.pdbx_seq_one_letter_code
_entity_poly.pdbx_strand_id
1 'polypeptide(L)'
;MPAAETARERISINTDWRFQKDDPAQVASSLDYPDIRQWLLPSSEAFLVDPTVLHKRPDGNLGTNVPYTQPGFDDSAWRKLDLPHDWAIEGPYKQEYRGRTGKLKYTGPVSYRKHLSLPASDRGRRISLDIDGAMSYATVLITGS
;
A
#
# COMPACT_ATOMS: atom_id res chain seq x y z
N MET A 1 35.81 -24.22 -7.02
CA MET A 1 35.14 -23.71 -5.81
C MET A 1 33.65 -23.69 -6.11
N PRO A 2 32.78 -24.50 -5.46
CA PRO A 2 31.35 -24.33 -5.65
C PRO A 2 30.92 -23.03 -4.95
N ALA A 3 30.13 -22.21 -5.64
CA ALA A 3 29.52 -21.03 -5.05
C ALA A 3 28.57 -21.47 -3.94
N ALA A 4 28.70 -20.89 -2.75
CA ALA A 4 27.74 -21.08 -1.67
C ALA A 4 26.36 -20.63 -2.16
N GLU A 5 25.41 -21.56 -2.19
CA GLU A 5 24.01 -21.29 -2.48
C GLU A 5 23.47 -20.40 -1.34
N THR A 6 23.40 -19.09 -1.57
CA THR A 6 22.77 -18.18 -0.61
C THR A 6 21.28 -18.51 -0.56
N ALA A 7 20.87 -19.20 0.50
CA ALA A 7 19.49 -19.63 0.70
C ALA A 7 18.53 -18.44 0.61
N ARG A 8 17.40 -18.63 -0.08
CA ARG A 8 16.31 -17.67 -0.08
C ARG A 8 15.81 -17.49 1.36
N GLU A 9 15.72 -16.25 1.78
CA GLU A 9 15.23 -15.86 3.10
C GLU A 9 13.86 -15.22 2.97
N ARG A 10 12.93 -15.55 3.86
CA ARG A 10 11.61 -14.92 3.96
C ARG A 10 11.41 -14.44 5.38
N ILE A 11 11.22 -13.13 5.53
CA ILE A 11 11.05 -12.47 6.82
C ILE A 11 9.61 -11.96 6.90
N SER A 12 8.93 -12.24 8.01
CA SER A 12 7.63 -11.60 8.28
C SER A 12 7.86 -10.16 8.70
N ILE A 13 7.13 -9.24 8.06
CA ILE A 13 7.11 -7.82 8.42
C ILE A 13 5.79 -7.43 9.07
N ASN A 14 5.03 -8.38 9.63
CA ASN A 14 3.67 -8.12 10.11
C ASN A 14 3.61 -7.23 11.35
N THR A 15 4.69 -7.09 12.12
CA THR A 15 4.68 -6.28 13.35
C THR A 15 4.99 -4.82 13.08
N ASP A 16 4.67 -3.92 14.02
CA ASP A 16 5.11 -2.53 14.05
C ASP A 16 4.78 -1.71 12.79
N TRP A 17 3.52 -1.77 12.36
CA TRP A 17 2.99 -0.88 11.32
C TRP A 17 2.42 0.39 11.92
N ARG A 18 2.50 1.47 11.15
CA ARG A 18 1.76 2.71 11.39
C ARG A 18 0.49 2.70 10.57
N PHE A 19 -0.63 2.98 11.21
CA PHE A 19 -1.95 2.98 10.60
C PHE A 19 -2.64 4.31 10.81
N GLN A 20 -3.19 4.85 9.72
CA GLN A 20 -4.05 6.02 9.73
C GLN A 20 -5.32 5.69 8.94
N LYS A 21 -6.46 5.91 9.60
CA LYS A 21 -7.76 5.87 8.95
C LYS A 21 -8.11 7.27 8.47
N ASP A 22 -8.68 7.35 7.27
CA ASP A 22 -8.92 8.58 6.53
C ASP A 22 -7.59 9.32 6.20
N ASP A 23 -7.60 10.26 5.27
CA ASP A 23 -6.38 11.03 4.98
C ASP A 23 -5.98 11.87 6.21
N PRO A 24 -4.67 12.05 6.50
CA PRO A 24 -4.23 12.98 7.52
C PRO A 24 -4.83 14.35 7.25
N ALA A 25 -5.39 14.98 8.29
CA ALA A 25 -5.88 16.35 8.18
C ALA A 25 -4.75 17.23 7.63
N GLN A 26 -4.99 17.92 6.50
CA GLN A 26 -4.11 18.83 5.74
C GLN A 26 -3.64 18.33 4.36
N VAL A 27 -3.97 17.10 3.93
CA VAL A 27 -3.63 16.63 2.58
C VAL A 27 -4.91 16.42 1.77
N ALA A 28 -5.05 17.14 0.66
CA ALA A 28 -6.12 16.89 -0.31
C ALA A 28 -6.02 15.44 -0.78
N SER A 29 -7.16 14.80 -1.09
CA SER A 29 -7.30 13.38 -1.41
C SER A 29 -6.67 12.99 -2.75
N SER A 30 -5.35 13.17 -2.84
CA SER A 30 -4.53 13.07 -4.06
C SER A 30 -4.18 11.63 -4.41
N LEU A 31 -4.54 10.68 -3.54
CA LEU A 31 -4.39 9.25 -3.74
C LEU A 31 -5.74 8.53 -3.86
N ASP A 32 -6.84 9.28 -3.99
CA ASP A 32 -8.13 8.67 -4.28
C ASP A 32 -8.09 7.96 -5.64
N TYR A 33 -8.84 6.85 -5.72
CA TYR A 33 -8.84 5.99 -6.91
C TYR A 33 -9.06 6.74 -8.24
N PRO A 34 -10.00 7.69 -8.37
CA PRO A 34 -10.19 8.46 -9.61
C PRO A 34 -8.94 9.20 -10.07
N ASP A 35 -8.15 9.75 -9.13
CA ASP A 35 -6.98 10.57 -9.42
C ASP A 35 -5.75 9.73 -9.77
N ILE A 36 -5.65 8.53 -9.17
CA ILE A 36 -4.53 7.60 -9.44
C ILE A 36 -4.86 6.55 -10.50
N ARG A 37 -6.08 6.53 -11.04
CA ARG A 37 -6.54 5.53 -12.02
C ARG A 37 -5.58 5.38 -13.20
N GLN A 38 -5.08 6.49 -13.74
CA GLN A 38 -4.12 6.51 -14.85
C GLN A 38 -2.76 5.86 -14.52
N TRP A 39 -2.39 5.77 -13.24
CA TRP A 39 -1.18 5.08 -12.78
C TRP A 39 -1.40 3.58 -12.61
N LEU A 40 -2.64 3.16 -12.31
CA LEU A 40 -3.00 1.77 -12.05
C LEU A 40 -3.35 1.01 -13.32
N LEU A 41 -4.15 1.61 -14.22
CA LEU A 41 -4.63 0.92 -15.43
C LEU A 41 -3.55 0.37 -16.36
N PRO A 42 -2.36 1.00 -16.54
CA PRO A 42 -1.28 0.41 -17.34
C PRO A 42 -0.79 -0.94 -16.79
N SER A 43 -0.90 -1.18 -15.47
CA SER A 43 -0.53 -2.48 -14.89
C SER A 43 -1.55 -3.59 -15.20
N SER A 44 -2.75 -3.21 -15.64
CA SER A 44 -3.82 -4.13 -16.06
C SER A 44 -3.80 -4.42 -17.56
N GLU A 45 -2.86 -3.84 -18.32
CA GLU A 45 -2.81 -3.92 -19.79
C GLU A 45 -2.79 -5.36 -20.30
N ALA A 46 -2.03 -6.25 -19.64
CA ALA A 46 -1.96 -7.68 -19.97
C ALA A 46 -3.29 -8.43 -19.80
N PHE A 47 -4.29 -7.81 -19.17
CA PHE A 47 -5.61 -8.37 -18.92
C PHE A 47 -6.73 -7.64 -19.68
N LEU A 48 -6.39 -6.68 -20.55
CA LEU A 48 -7.37 -5.99 -21.38
C LEU A 48 -7.81 -6.88 -22.55
N VAL A 49 -9.13 -6.93 -22.79
CA VAL A 49 -9.73 -7.67 -23.91
C VAL A 49 -9.46 -6.94 -25.24
N ASP A 50 -9.37 -5.62 -25.20
CA ASP A 50 -9.07 -4.77 -26.36
C ASP A 50 -7.67 -4.13 -26.21
N PRO A 51 -6.67 -4.55 -27.00
CA PRO A 51 -5.30 -4.03 -26.93
C PRO A 51 -5.17 -2.60 -27.47
N THR A 52 -6.23 -2.00 -28.02
CA THR A 52 -6.22 -0.61 -28.51
C THR A 52 -6.48 0.41 -27.39
N VAL A 53 -6.96 -0.02 -26.22
CA VAL A 53 -7.14 0.83 -25.02
C VAL A 53 -5.83 0.85 -24.22
N LEU A 54 -4.82 1.53 -24.76
CA LEU A 54 -3.54 1.68 -24.08
C LEU A 54 -3.57 2.88 -23.12
N HIS A 55 -3.49 2.59 -21.82
CA HIS A 55 -3.27 3.62 -20.82
C HIS A 55 -1.78 3.93 -20.74
N LYS A 56 -1.37 5.15 -21.10
CA LYS A 56 0.02 5.58 -20.89
C LYS A 56 0.22 5.88 -19.41
N ARG A 57 1.15 5.18 -18.77
CA ARG A 57 1.59 5.51 -17.40
C ARG A 57 2.18 6.92 -17.40
N PRO A 58 1.78 7.81 -16.48
CA PRO A 58 2.38 9.13 -16.38
C PRO A 58 3.88 9.05 -16.03
N ASP A 59 4.62 10.08 -16.40
CA ASP A 59 6.05 10.18 -16.09
C ASP A 59 6.25 10.48 -14.58
N GLY A 60 7.30 9.91 -13.99
CA GLY A 60 7.66 10.10 -12.58
C GLY A 60 7.12 9.03 -11.63
N ASN A 61 7.07 9.36 -10.33
CA ASN A 61 6.64 8.46 -9.26
C ASN A 61 5.34 8.94 -8.60
N LEU A 62 4.37 8.03 -8.49
CA LEU A 62 3.15 8.27 -7.73
C LEU A 62 3.50 8.60 -6.27
N GLY A 63 2.82 9.59 -5.69
CA GLY A 63 3.06 10.00 -4.30
C GLY A 63 4.20 11.01 -4.11
N THR A 64 4.99 11.36 -5.13
CA THR A 64 6.08 12.36 -4.98
C THR A 64 5.60 13.68 -4.36
N ASN A 65 4.39 14.11 -4.68
CA ASN A 65 3.80 15.36 -4.18
C ASN A 65 2.84 15.15 -2.99
N VAL A 66 2.79 13.93 -2.43
CA VAL A 66 1.93 13.60 -1.30
C VAL A 66 2.79 13.59 -0.03
N PRO A 67 2.52 14.46 0.96
CA PRO A 67 3.37 14.58 2.14
C PRO A 67 3.55 13.28 2.92
N TYR A 68 2.46 12.54 3.18
CA TYR A 68 2.51 11.34 4.02
C TYR A 68 3.15 10.11 3.37
N THR A 69 3.50 10.18 2.07
CA THR A 69 4.25 9.13 1.37
C THR A 69 5.75 9.42 1.34
N GLN A 70 6.19 10.59 1.80
CA GLN A 70 7.60 10.95 1.83
C GLN A 70 8.35 10.21 2.95
N PRO A 71 9.62 9.81 2.74
CA PRO A 71 10.42 9.14 3.76
C PRO A 71 10.51 9.92 5.08
N GLY A 72 10.63 11.25 5.00
CA GLY A 72 10.77 12.13 6.16
C GLY A 72 9.46 12.54 6.86
N PHE A 73 8.30 12.04 6.44
CA PHE A 73 7.03 12.37 7.10
C PHE A 73 6.98 11.82 8.53
N ASP A 74 6.57 12.67 9.48
CA ASP A 74 6.39 12.30 10.87
C ASP A 74 5.07 11.53 11.05
N ASP A 75 5.19 10.20 11.16
CA ASP A 75 4.08 9.29 11.44
C ASP A 75 3.95 8.93 12.93
N SER A 76 4.58 9.70 13.84
CA SER A 76 4.57 9.41 15.27
C SER A 76 3.15 9.38 15.85
N ALA A 77 2.26 10.23 15.32
CA ALA A 77 0.85 10.31 15.68
C ALA A 77 -0.02 9.16 15.12
N TRP A 78 0.49 8.38 14.16
CA TRP A 78 -0.26 7.25 13.60
C TRP A 78 -0.28 6.09 14.57
N ARG A 79 -1.42 5.39 14.60
CA ARG A 79 -1.62 4.23 15.48
C ARG A 79 -0.63 3.13 15.14
N LYS A 80 0.03 2.56 16.15
CA LYS A 80 0.81 1.34 15.98
C LYS A 80 -0.11 0.13 15.99
N LEU A 81 0.10 -0.81 15.08
CA LEU A 81 -0.59 -2.10 15.04
C LEU A 81 0.24 -3.17 14.34
N ASP A 82 -0.21 -4.42 14.48
CA ASP A 82 0.33 -5.58 13.78
C ASP A 82 -0.69 -6.13 12.76
N LEU A 83 -0.20 -6.79 11.72
CA LEU A 83 -0.98 -7.47 10.67
C LEU A 83 -1.21 -8.96 11.03
N PRO A 84 -2.31 -9.59 10.54
CA PRO A 84 -3.34 -9.03 9.66
C PRO A 84 -4.28 -8.06 10.38
N HIS A 85 -4.74 -7.03 9.67
CA HIS A 85 -5.64 -6.01 10.23
C HIS A 85 -6.81 -5.74 9.28
N ASP A 86 -8.03 -5.75 9.83
CA ASP A 86 -9.25 -5.27 9.18
C ASP A 86 -9.67 -3.99 9.89
N TRP A 87 -9.59 -2.85 9.21
CA TRP A 87 -9.95 -1.57 9.83
C TRP A 87 -11.47 -1.39 9.98
N ALA A 88 -12.27 -2.07 9.15
CA ALA A 88 -13.72 -1.86 9.11
C ALA A 88 -14.40 -2.50 10.32
N ILE A 89 -13.86 -3.61 10.85
CA ILE A 89 -14.37 -4.30 12.04
C ILE A 89 -14.31 -3.45 13.31
N GLU A 90 -13.44 -2.43 13.34
CA GLU A 90 -13.31 -1.50 14.45
C GLU A 90 -14.39 -0.41 14.45
N GLY A 91 -15.14 -0.28 13.35
CA GLY A 91 -16.21 0.71 13.19
C GLY A 91 -17.53 0.28 13.81
N PRO A 92 -18.46 1.22 14.05
CA PRO A 92 -19.79 0.88 14.54
C PRO A 92 -20.58 0.12 13.48
N TYR A 93 -21.31 -0.90 13.92
CA TYR A 93 -22.37 -1.52 13.13
C TYR A 93 -23.51 -0.53 12.92
N LYS A 94 -24.00 -0.40 11.68
CA LYS A 94 -25.13 0.50 11.36
C LYS A 94 -26.18 -0.20 10.52
N GLN A 95 -27.43 -0.20 11.00
CA GLN A 95 -28.55 -0.90 10.36
C GLN A 95 -28.82 -0.39 8.94
N GLU A 96 -28.55 0.88 8.67
CA GLU A 96 -28.70 1.52 7.37
C GLU A 96 -27.67 1.06 6.32
N TYR A 97 -26.56 0.43 6.73
CA TYR A 97 -25.57 -0.07 5.78
C TYR A 97 -26.07 -1.30 5.02
N ARG A 98 -25.38 -1.65 3.94
CA ARG A 98 -25.76 -2.81 3.12
C ARG A 98 -25.53 -4.10 3.93
N GLY A 99 -26.54 -4.96 3.99
CA GLY A 99 -26.48 -6.20 4.79
C GLY A 99 -25.43 -7.21 4.28
N ARG A 100 -25.08 -7.14 3.00
CA ARG A 100 -24.12 -8.05 2.35
C ARG A 100 -22.65 -7.82 2.77
N THR A 101 -22.36 -6.76 3.54
CA THR A 101 -21.00 -6.38 3.95
C THR A 101 -20.87 -6.29 5.47
N GLY A 102 -21.63 -7.11 6.20
CA GLY A 102 -21.60 -7.13 7.66
C GLY A 102 -22.10 -5.84 8.33
N LYS A 103 -22.74 -4.94 7.57
CA LYS A 103 -23.27 -3.64 8.04
C LYS A 103 -22.20 -2.75 8.69
N LEU A 104 -20.97 -2.81 8.16
CA LEU A 104 -19.86 -1.95 8.53
C LEU A 104 -19.56 -0.94 7.43
N LYS A 105 -18.96 0.21 7.78
CA LYS A 105 -18.36 1.11 6.79
C LYS A 105 -17.06 0.45 6.32
N TYR A 106 -17.10 -0.16 5.14
CA TYR A 106 -15.96 -0.87 4.55
C TYR A 106 -15.24 -0.06 3.44
N THR A 107 -15.71 1.14 3.16
CA THR A 107 -15.16 2.03 2.12
C THR A 107 -14.53 3.26 2.74
N GLY A 108 -13.38 3.66 2.21
CA GLY A 108 -12.68 4.88 2.60
C GLY A 108 -11.17 4.72 2.46
N PRO A 109 -10.41 5.82 2.38
CA PRO A 109 -8.97 5.76 2.34
C PRO A 109 -8.43 5.32 3.70
N VAL A 110 -7.49 4.39 3.68
CA VAL A 110 -6.69 4.01 4.84
C VAL A 110 -5.24 3.87 4.40
N SER A 111 -4.32 4.25 5.28
CA SER A 111 -2.89 4.20 5.02
C SER A 111 -2.20 3.29 6.02
N TYR A 112 -1.31 2.45 5.49
CA TYR A 112 -0.39 1.61 6.26
C TYR A 112 1.04 2.01 5.89
N ARG A 113 1.87 2.29 6.90
CA ARG A 113 3.26 2.72 6.70
C ARG A 113 4.20 1.87 7.54
N LYS A 114 5.28 1.41 6.91
CA LYS A 114 6.31 0.56 7.51
C LYS A 114 7.68 1.14 7.17
N HIS A 115 8.48 1.38 8.20
CA HIS A 115 9.90 1.67 8.04
C HIS A 115 10.66 0.36 7.94
N LEU A 116 11.48 0.22 6.90
CA LEU A 116 12.32 -0.95 6.67
C LEU A 116 13.77 -0.49 6.54
N SER A 117 14.67 -1.13 7.26
CA SER A 117 16.11 -0.90 7.15
C SER A 117 16.74 -2.05 6.38
N LEU A 118 17.33 -1.73 5.23
CA LEU A 118 18.07 -2.70 4.43
C LEU A 118 19.56 -2.59 4.76
N PRO A 119 20.17 -3.59 5.43
CA PRO A 119 21.59 -3.55 5.75
C PRO A 119 22.45 -3.60 4.48
N ALA A 120 23.68 -3.09 4.58
CA ALA A 120 24.63 -3.11 3.47
C ALA A 120 24.96 -4.53 2.97
N SER A 121 24.76 -5.55 3.81
CA SER A 121 24.87 -6.96 3.45
C SER A 121 23.86 -7.42 2.40
N ASP A 122 22.75 -6.71 2.24
CA ASP A 122 21.73 -7.03 1.23
C ASP A 122 22.03 -6.42 -0.15
N ARG A 123 23.13 -5.66 -0.27
CA ARG A 123 23.54 -5.07 -1.54
C ARG A 123 23.72 -6.16 -2.60
N GLY A 124 23.00 -6.01 -3.72
CA GLY A 124 23.03 -6.97 -4.83
C GLY A 124 22.08 -8.15 -4.68
N ARG A 125 21.37 -8.29 -3.55
CA ARG A 125 20.28 -9.27 -3.41
C ARG A 125 19.03 -8.79 -4.15
N ARG A 126 18.19 -9.75 -4.55
CA ARG A 126 16.83 -9.47 -5.02
C ARG A 126 15.88 -9.50 -3.83
N ILE A 127 15.19 -8.38 -3.60
CA ILE A 127 14.23 -8.22 -2.51
C ILE A 127 12.83 -8.14 -3.11
N SER A 128 11.90 -8.91 -2.57
CA SER A 128 10.48 -8.90 -2.95
C SER A 128 9.61 -8.62 -1.73
N LEU A 129 8.50 -7.92 -1.95
CA LEU A 129 7.45 -7.72 -0.97
C LEU A 129 6.27 -8.63 -1.34
N ASP A 130 5.99 -9.59 -0.47
CA ASP A 130 4.90 -10.54 -0.66
C ASP A 130 3.71 -10.13 0.22
N ILE A 131 2.57 -9.84 -0.41
CA ILE A 131 1.31 -9.49 0.27
C ILE A 131 0.29 -10.58 -0.09
N ASP A 132 -0.12 -11.37 0.90
CA ASP A 132 -1.06 -12.48 0.68
C ASP A 132 -2.47 -11.98 0.30
N GLY A 133 -2.86 -10.78 0.75
CA GLY A 133 -4.10 -10.13 0.32
C GLY A 133 -4.29 -8.73 0.93
N ALA A 134 -4.83 -7.80 0.15
CA ALA A 134 -5.20 -6.46 0.59
C ALA A 134 -6.49 -6.01 -0.13
N MET A 135 -7.57 -5.78 0.63
CA MET A 135 -8.86 -5.33 0.12
C MET A 135 -8.97 -3.81 0.27
N SER A 136 -9.17 -3.01 -0.78
CA SER A 136 -9.10 -3.27 -2.23
C SER A 136 -8.48 -2.04 -2.89
N TYR A 137 -8.03 -2.15 -4.14
CA TYR A 137 -7.28 -1.07 -4.82
C TYR A 137 -5.99 -0.67 -4.07
N ALA A 138 -5.35 -1.65 -3.43
CA ALA A 138 -4.11 -1.43 -2.71
C ALA A 138 -3.04 -0.84 -3.65
N THR A 139 -2.51 0.31 -3.26
CA THR A 139 -1.42 0.98 -3.97
C THR A 139 -0.20 0.96 -3.06
N VAL A 140 0.86 0.31 -3.51
CA VAL A 140 2.11 0.20 -2.75
C VAL A 140 3.09 1.26 -3.26
N LEU A 141 3.55 2.12 -2.37
CA LEU A 141 4.57 3.12 -2.64
C LEU A 141 5.81 2.77 -1.82
N ILE A 142 6.92 2.53 -2.51
CA ILE A 142 8.23 2.32 -1.88
C ILE A 142 9.04 3.59 -2.13
N THR A 143 9.25 4.36 -1.06
CA THR A 143 10.09 5.54 -1.08
C THR A 143 11.34 5.27 -0.26
N GLY A 144 12.49 5.64 -0.81
CA GLY A 144 13.79 5.49 -0.17
C GLY A 144 14.53 6.81 -0.15
N SER A 145 15.48 6.91 0.76
CA SER A 145 16.53 7.94 0.77
C SER A 145 17.85 7.32 0.33
#